data_AF-E8X616-F1
#
_entry.id   AF-E8X616-F1
#
_cell.length_a   1.000
_cell.length_b   1.000
_cell.length_c   1.000
_cell.angle_alpha   90.00
_cell.angle_beta   90.00
_cell.angle_gamma   90.00
#
_symmetry.space_group_name_H-M   'P 1'
#
loop_
_entity.id
_entity.type
_entity.pdbx_description
1 polymer ?
#
loop_
_entity_poly.entity_id
_entity_poly.type
_entity_poly.pdbx_seq_one_letter_code
_entity_poly.pdbx_strand_id
1 'polypeptide(L)'
;MQTALTQSQIQSVVTTLSPLEAQEYLESIQALTHELDRAMEAIVSRELPAFEQSVSRQMSACVKLAELPKRSARRVRDVSSEAAPDAELTGRIAAASVALVALNKRYSALLKHSGDTLRMFAGLFRSYTGTTQPGMLSTWSCEL
;
A
#
# COMPACT_ATOMS: atom_id res chain seq x y z
N MET A 1 -12.20 -4.82 -8.87
CA MET A 1 -12.64 -3.46 -8.51
C MET A 1 -12.31 -3.25 -7.04
N GLN A 2 -11.22 -2.53 -6.73
CA GLN A 2 -10.92 -2.14 -5.35
C GLN A 2 -11.72 -0.87 -5.04
N THR A 3 -12.62 -0.97 -4.06
CA THR A 3 -13.41 0.16 -3.57
C THR A 3 -12.47 1.19 -2.96
N ALA A 4 -12.23 2.28 -3.68
CA ALA A 4 -11.71 3.49 -3.07
C ALA A 4 -12.69 3.87 -1.96
N LEU A 5 -12.19 4.01 -0.72
CA LEU A 5 -13.00 4.52 0.38
C LEU A 5 -13.58 5.87 -0.06
N THR A 6 -14.90 5.95 -0.16
CA THR A 6 -15.54 7.22 -0.51
C THR A 6 -15.35 8.19 0.66
N GLN A 7 -15.35 9.50 0.39
CA GLN A 7 -15.23 10.52 1.43
C GLN A 7 -16.27 10.32 2.56
N SER A 8 -17.45 9.80 2.21
CA SER A 8 -18.50 9.37 3.15
C SER A 8 -18.08 8.23 4.09
N GLN A 9 -17.32 7.25 3.61
CA GLN A 9 -16.82 6.14 4.44
C GLN A 9 -15.72 6.59 5.41
N ILE A 10 -14.83 7.49 4.98
CA ILE A 10 -13.80 8.09 5.86
C ILE A 10 -14.50 8.91 6.95
N GLN A 11 -15.49 9.71 6.57
CA GLN A 11 -16.22 10.56 7.50
C GLN A 11 -17.02 9.74 8.52
N SER A 12 -17.64 8.64 8.10
CA SER A 12 -18.33 7.70 9.01
C SER A 12 -17.40 7.03 10.02
N VAL A 13 -16.15 6.76 9.65
CA VAL A 13 -15.16 6.18 10.58
C VAL A 13 -14.73 7.25 11.59
N VAL A 14 -14.35 8.43 11.13
CA VAL A 14 -13.81 9.50 11.98
C VAL A 14 -14.82 9.99 13.01
N THR A 15 -16.11 10.07 12.66
CA THR A 15 -17.17 10.49 13.60
C THR A 15 -17.40 9.52 14.75
N THR A 16 -16.88 8.30 14.67
CA THR A 16 -16.98 7.28 15.73
C THR A 16 -15.75 7.20 16.63
N LEU A 17 -14.66 7.89 16.27
CA LEU A 17 -13.42 7.91 17.03
C LEU A 17 -13.48 8.97 18.11
N SER A 18 -12.81 8.74 19.24
CA SER A 18 -12.48 9.82 20.17
C SER A 18 -11.38 10.73 19.62
N PRO A 19 -11.11 11.91 20.21
CA PRO A 19 -10.07 12.82 19.72
C PRO A 19 -8.68 12.18 19.75
N LEU A 20 -8.40 11.37 20.79
CA LEU A 20 -7.16 10.60 20.89
C LEU A 20 -7.07 9.53 19.81
N GLU A 21 -8.13 8.74 19.62
CA GLU A 21 -8.16 7.69 18.60
C GLU A 21 -8.09 8.28 17.18
N ALA A 22 -8.68 9.45 16.95
CA ALA A 22 -8.60 10.18 15.70
C ALA A 22 -7.17 10.67 15.41
N GLN A 23 -6.46 11.13 16.44
CA GLN A 23 -5.04 11.50 16.33
C GLN A 23 -4.17 10.28 16.03
N GLU A 24 -4.35 9.16 16.74
CA GLU A 24 -3.65 7.89 16.46
C GLU A 24 -3.95 7.36 15.05
N TYR A 25 -5.19 7.55 14.58
CA TYR A 25 -5.61 7.18 13.24
C TYR A 25 -4.90 8.04 12.18
N LEU A 26 -4.83 9.35 12.39
CA LEU A 26 -4.08 10.26 11.51
C LEU A 26 -2.60 9.88 11.43
N GLU A 27 -1.96 9.65 12.57
CA GLU A 27 -0.56 9.23 12.64
C GLU A 27 -0.33 7.91 11.91
N SER A 28 -1.27 6.97 12.03
CA SER A 28 -1.20 5.69 11.32
C SER A 28 -1.35 5.85 9.80
N ILE A 29 -2.19 6.77 9.31
CA ILE A 29 -2.28 7.12 7.88
C ILE A 29 -0.96 7.73 7.39
N GLN A 30 -0.40 8.66 8.15
CA GLN A 30 0.84 9.33 7.79
C GLN A 30 2.03 8.36 7.77
N ALA A 31 2.11 7.46 8.76
CA ALA A 31 3.12 6.41 8.79
C ALA A 31 3.00 5.45 7.60
N LEU A 32 1.78 5.04 7.24
CA LEU A 32 1.55 4.21 6.05
C LEU A 32 1.94 4.94 4.76
N THR A 33 1.60 6.23 4.65
CA THR A 33 1.97 7.06 3.50
C THR A 33 3.49 7.11 3.35
N HIS A 34 4.21 7.39 4.45
CA HIS A 34 5.67 7.42 4.46
C HIS A 34 6.30 6.08 4.06
N GLU A 35 5.77 4.97 4.56
CA GLU A 35 6.28 3.64 4.18
C GLU A 35 5.94 3.27 2.72
N LEU A 36 4.84 3.77 2.15
CA LEU A 36 4.60 3.60 0.70
C LEU A 36 5.63 4.37 -0.14
N ASP A 37 5.96 5.60 0.23
CA ASP A 37 7.02 6.39 -0.41
C ASP A 37 8.36 5.67 -0.33
N ARG A 38 8.74 5.23 0.87
CA ARG A 38 10.00 4.49 1.10
C ARG A 38 10.06 3.19 0.30
N ALA A 39 8.96 2.45 0.20
CA ALA A 39 8.91 1.24 -0.63
C ALA A 39 9.07 1.55 -2.12
N MET A 40 8.49 2.64 -2.63
CA MET A 40 8.71 3.08 -4.01
C MET A 40 10.17 3.45 -4.27
N GLU A 41 10.80 4.20 -3.36
CA GLU A 41 12.22 4.54 -3.44
C GLU A 41 13.10 3.29 -3.44
N ALA A 42 12.82 2.34 -2.54
CA ALA A 42 13.56 1.07 -2.47
C ALA A 42 13.44 0.25 -3.77
N ILE A 43 12.27 0.24 -4.42
CA ILE A 43 12.10 -0.40 -5.74
C ILE A 43 12.99 0.28 -6.79
N VAL A 44 12.97 1.62 -6.84
CA VAL A 44 13.76 2.40 -7.81
C VAL A 44 15.27 2.19 -7.59
N SER A 45 15.71 2.21 -6.34
CA SER A 45 17.10 2.02 -5.92
C SER A 45 17.55 0.54 -5.89
N ARG A 46 16.64 -0.40 -6.16
CA ARG A 46 16.89 -1.87 -6.16
C ARG A 46 17.36 -2.40 -4.79
N GLU A 47 16.89 -1.79 -3.72
CA GLU A 47 17.23 -2.16 -2.34
C GLU A 47 16.20 -3.12 -1.76
N LEU A 48 16.31 -4.41 -2.10
CA LEU A 48 15.36 -5.42 -1.65
C LEU A 48 15.17 -5.47 -0.12
N PRO A 49 16.22 -5.41 0.73
CA PRO A 49 16.04 -5.44 2.18
C PRO A 49 15.25 -4.23 2.71
N ALA A 50 15.45 -3.05 2.12
CA ALA A 50 14.72 -1.84 2.50
C ALA A 50 13.24 -1.94 2.11
N PHE A 51 12.97 -2.52 0.93
CA PHE A 51 11.62 -2.80 0.47
C PHE A 51 10.89 -3.78 1.40
N GLU A 52 11.50 -4.92 1.74
CA GLU A 52 10.91 -5.93 2.63
C GLU A 52 10.62 -5.37 4.02
N GLN A 53 11.56 -4.59 4.58
CA GLN A 53 11.35 -3.90 5.85
C GLN A 53 10.16 -2.96 5.78
N SER A 54 10.05 -2.19 4.69
CA SER A 54 8.94 -1.26 4.51
C SER A 54 7.59 -1.98 4.41
N VAL A 55 7.52 -3.09 3.67
CA VAL A 55 6.31 -3.93 3.58
C VAL A 55 5.86 -4.42 4.96
N SER A 56 6.79 -4.88 5.81
CA SER A 56 6.47 -5.30 7.18
C SER A 56 5.85 -4.16 8.01
N ARG A 57 6.36 -2.93 7.86
CA ARG A 57 5.84 -1.75 8.55
C ARG A 57 4.49 -1.30 8.00
N GLN A 58 4.28 -1.40 6.68
CA GLN A 58 2.98 -1.17 6.04
C GLN A 58 1.92 -2.11 6.63
N MET A 59 2.24 -3.40 6.79
CA MET A 59 1.33 -4.36 7.43
C MET A 59 0.97 -3.96 8.85
N SER A 60 1.95 -3.55 9.67
CA SER A 60 1.71 -3.09 11.03
C SER A 60 0.78 -1.85 11.08
N ALA A 61 1.01 -0.88 10.20
CA ALA A 61 0.17 0.32 10.09
C ALA A 61 -1.26 -0.03 9.65
N CYS A 62 -1.42 -0.90 8.66
CA CYS A 62 -2.73 -1.37 8.20
C CYS A 62 -3.52 -2.09 9.32
N VAL A 63 -2.84 -2.91 10.13
CA VAL A 63 -3.48 -3.55 11.29
C VAL A 63 -3.98 -2.50 12.28
N LYS A 64 -3.18 -1.49 12.61
CA LYS A 64 -3.60 -0.40 13.51
C LYS A 64 -4.81 0.35 12.97
N LEU A 65 -4.78 0.73 11.69
CA LEU A 65 -5.89 1.42 11.02
C LEU A 65 -7.17 0.60 11.01
N ALA A 66 -7.07 -0.73 10.90
CA ALA A 66 -8.23 -1.63 10.93
C ALA A 66 -8.79 -1.84 12.34
N GLU A 67 -7.97 -1.76 13.38
CA GLU A 67 -8.38 -2.03 14.76
C GLU A 67 -8.95 -0.82 15.49
N LEU A 68 -8.47 0.40 15.19
CA LEU A 68 -8.93 1.63 15.86
C LEU A 68 -10.46 1.81 15.79
N PRO A 69 -11.10 1.79 14.60
CA PRO A 69 -12.56 1.97 14.52
C PRO A 69 -13.35 0.85 15.20
N LYS A 70 -12.81 -0.37 15.25
CA LYS A 70 -13.45 -1.51 15.91
C LYS A 70 -13.44 -1.35 17.44
N ARG A 71 -12.36 -0.80 18.00
CA ARG A 71 -12.25 -0.50 19.43
C ARG A 71 -13.24 0.59 19.82
N SER A 72 -13.35 1.64 19.02
CA SER A 72 -14.31 2.73 19.24
C SER A 72 -15.76 2.24 19.16
N ALA A 73 -16.10 1.43 18.14
CA ALA A 73 -17.43 0.85 18.01
C ALA A 73 -17.85 -0.03 19.19
N ARG A 74 -16.89 -0.70 19.86
CA ARG A 74 -17.16 -1.44 21.11
C ARG A 74 -17.41 -0.50 22.29
N ARG A 75 -16.67 0.61 22.40
CA ARG A 75 -16.82 1.61 23.46
C ARG A 75 -18.12 2.41 23.37
N VAL A 76 -18.57 2.77 22.17
CA VAL A 76 -19.86 3.49 21.99
C VAL A 76 -21.05 2.69 22.55
N ARG A 77 -20.93 1.37 22.68
CA ARG A 77 -21.93 0.50 23.30
C ARG A 77 -21.95 0.58 24.83
N ASP A 78 -20.86 1.02 25.45
CA ASP A 78 -20.66 1.22 26.89
C ASP A 78 -20.61 2.72 27.22
N VAL A 79 -21.79 3.36 27.25
CA VAL A 79 -22.19 4.64 27.88
C VAL A 79 -21.06 5.61 28.33
N SER A 80 -20.17 6.02 27.45
CA SER A 80 -19.29 7.18 27.67
C SER A 80 -19.25 8.02 26.40
N SER A 81 -19.97 9.14 26.46
CA SER A 81 -19.99 10.18 25.44
C SER A 81 -18.67 10.96 25.50
N GLU A 82 -17.58 10.40 24.98
CA GLU A 82 -16.40 11.20 24.69
C GLU A 82 -16.73 12.25 23.62
N ALA A 83 -16.18 13.46 23.77
CA ALA A 83 -16.40 14.54 22.81
C ALA A 83 -15.89 14.11 21.43
N ALA A 84 -16.66 14.42 20.38
CA ALA A 84 -16.22 14.16 19.01
C ALA A 84 -14.90 14.92 18.69
N PRO A 85 -14.05 14.39 17.80
CA PRO A 85 -12.88 15.10 17.31
C PRO A 85 -13.31 16.43 16.66
N ASP A 86 -12.46 17.44 16.78
CA ASP A 86 -12.73 18.73 16.17
C ASP A 86 -12.74 18.66 14.63
N ALA A 87 -13.29 19.69 14.00
CA ALA A 87 -13.41 19.77 12.56
C ALA A 87 -12.03 19.85 11.86
N GLU A 88 -11.02 20.40 12.53
CA GLU A 88 -9.67 20.53 11.98
C GLU A 88 -9.00 19.15 11.84
N LEU A 89 -9.00 18.36 12.91
CA LEU A 89 -8.46 17.00 12.93
C LEU A 89 -9.18 16.11 11.93
N THR A 90 -10.51 16.23 11.86
CA THR A 90 -11.33 15.53 10.85
C THR A 90 -10.91 15.92 9.42
N GLY A 91 -10.69 17.21 9.17
CA GLY A 91 -10.19 17.72 7.90
C GLY A 91 -8.81 17.18 7.54
N ARG A 92 -7.89 17.12 8.50
CA ARG A 92 -6.54 16.57 8.32
C ARG A 92 -6.57 15.07 8.00
N ILE A 93 -7.42 14.30 8.67
CA ILE A 93 -7.60 12.86 8.37
C ILE A 93 -8.14 12.68 6.95
N ALA A 94 -9.13 13.47 6.54
CA ALA A 94 -9.69 13.40 5.20
C ALA A 94 -8.62 13.71 4.13
N ALA A 95 -7.85 14.80 4.32
CA ALA A 95 -6.77 15.18 3.42
C ALA A 95 -5.68 14.10 3.33
N ALA A 96 -5.24 13.58 4.48
CA ALA A 96 -4.24 12.51 4.53
C ALA A 96 -4.74 11.21 3.86
N SER A 97 -6.01 10.86 4.05
CA SER A 97 -6.61 9.68 3.40
C SER A 97 -6.65 9.81 1.88
N VAL A 98 -7.00 11.00 1.37
CA VAL A 98 -6.99 11.27 -0.08
C VAL A 98 -5.58 11.16 -0.64
N ALA A 99 -4.59 11.74 0.04
CA ALA A 99 -3.19 11.64 -0.34
C ALA A 99 -2.71 10.18 -0.37
N LEU A 100 -3.02 9.41 0.67
CA LEU A 100 -2.70 7.98 0.77
C LEU A 100 -3.30 7.17 -0.40
N VAL A 101 -4.56 7.42 -0.77
CA VAL A 101 -5.20 6.74 -1.91
C VAL A 101 -4.49 7.08 -3.23
N ALA A 102 -4.16 8.35 -3.45
CA ALA A 102 -3.42 8.77 -4.63
C ALA A 102 -2.04 8.09 -4.70
N LEU A 103 -1.36 8.00 -3.55
CA LEU A 103 -0.05 7.38 -3.45
C LEU A 103 -0.12 5.87 -3.72
N ASN A 104 -1.07 5.17 -3.12
CA ASN A 104 -1.27 3.75 -3.32
C ASN A 104 -1.56 3.40 -4.79
N LYS A 105 -2.27 4.27 -5.52
CA LYS A 105 -2.46 4.09 -6.98
C LYS A 105 -1.14 4.11 -7.74
N ARG A 106 -0.23 5.05 -7.42
CA ARG A 106 1.10 5.14 -8.04
C ARG A 106 1.94 3.92 -7.68
N TYR A 107 1.96 3.54 -6.40
CA TYR A 107 2.67 2.36 -5.93
C TYR A 107 2.18 1.08 -6.61
N SER A 108 0.87 0.90 -6.73
CA SER A 108 0.27 -0.25 -7.42
C SER A 108 0.66 -0.31 -8.90
N ALA A 109 0.69 0.85 -9.58
CA ALA A 109 1.15 0.93 -10.97
C ALA A 109 2.63 0.54 -11.10
N LEU A 110 3.47 1.00 -10.17
CA LEU A 110 4.89 0.63 -10.12
C LEU A 110 5.07 -0.88 -9.92
N LEU A 111 4.40 -1.48 -8.94
CA LEU A 111 4.47 -2.93 -8.68
C LEU A 111 4.02 -3.74 -9.91
N LYS A 112 2.94 -3.31 -10.57
CA LYS A 112 2.48 -3.96 -11.79
C LYS A 112 3.55 -3.90 -12.88
N HIS A 113 4.12 -2.72 -13.12
CA HIS A 113 5.17 -2.55 -14.11
C HIS A 113 6.40 -3.42 -13.81
N SER A 114 6.90 -3.40 -12.56
CA SER A 114 8.01 -4.25 -12.12
C SER A 114 7.71 -5.74 -12.31
N GLY A 115 6.49 -6.18 -11.99
CA GLY A 115 6.06 -7.56 -12.19
C GLY A 115 5.98 -7.96 -13.68
N ASP A 116 5.51 -7.06 -14.54
CA ASP A 116 5.44 -7.29 -15.98
C ASP A 116 6.85 -7.42 -16.60
N THR A 117 7.79 -6.58 -16.16
CA THR A 117 9.21 -6.67 -16.54
C THR A 117 9.84 -8.01 -16.11
N LEU A 118 9.59 -8.45 -14.87
CA LEU A 118 10.08 -9.75 -14.38
C LEU A 118 9.50 -10.92 -15.20
N ARG A 119 8.22 -10.85 -15.56
CA ARG A 119 7.58 -11.87 -16.41
C ARG A 119 8.19 -11.92 -17.80
N MET A 120 8.51 -10.76 -18.39
CA MET A 120 9.19 -10.67 -19.68
C MET A 120 10.57 -11.32 -19.63
N PHE A 121 11.38 -11.01 -18.61
CA PHE A 121 12.67 -11.65 -18.43
C PHE A 121 12.56 -13.15 -18.21
N ALA A 122 11.63 -13.62 -17.38
CA ALA A 122 11.37 -15.04 -17.19
C ALA A 122 10.98 -15.73 -18.49
N GLY A 123 10.19 -15.06 -19.35
CA GLY A 123 9.86 -15.54 -20.69
C GLY A 123 11.08 -15.68 -21.59
N LEU A 124 11.93 -14.65 -21.66
CA LEU A 124 13.18 -14.68 -22.42
C LEU A 124 14.08 -15.83 -21.96
N PHE A 125 14.33 -15.97 -20.66
CA PHE A 125 15.16 -17.06 -20.15
C PHE A 125 14.58 -18.44 -20.43
N ARG A 126 13.25 -18.61 -20.34
CA ARG A 126 12.59 -19.87 -20.74
C ARG A 126 12.81 -20.19 -22.21
N SER A 127 12.73 -19.18 -23.10
CA SER A 127 13.02 -19.34 -24.52
C SER A 127 14.49 -19.68 -24.78
N TYR A 128 15.43 -19.15 -24.00
CA TYR A 128 16.85 -19.54 -24.09
C TYR A 128 17.11 -20.97 -23.59
N THR A 129 16.39 -21.44 -22.57
CA THR A 129 16.48 -22.83 -22.08
C THR A 129 15.64 -23.82 -22.90
N GLY A 130 14.86 -23.32 -23.86
CA GLY A 130 13.78 -24.04 -24.53
C GLY A 130 14.07 -24.41 -25.98
N THR A 131 15.22 -25.02 -26.25
CA THR A 131 15.43 -26.11 -27.24
C THR A 131 16.84 -26.67 -27.08
N THR A 132 17.12 -27.35 -25.97
CA THR A 132 18.13 -28.42 -25.97
C THR A 132 17.42 -29.73 -26.27
N GLN A 133 16.84 -29.85 -27.47
CA GLN A 133 16.75 -31.19 -28.06
C GLN A 133 18.17 -31.58 -28.46
N PRO A 134 18.67 -32.77 -28.07
CA PRO A 134 19.92 -33.30 -28.59
C PRO A 134 19.70 -33.63 -30.08
N GLY A 135 19.80 -32.64 -30.96
CA GLY A 135 19.57 -32.84 -32.40
C GLY A 135 19.49 -31.58 -33.28
N MET A 136 19.27 -30.38 -32.74
CA MET A 136 19.27 -29.15 -33.56
C MET A 136 20.18 -28.08 -32.95
N LEU A 137 21.45 -28.14 -33.34
CA LEU A 137 22.34 -26.97 -33.39
C LEU A 137 21.82 -26.03 -34.48
N SER A 138 20.76 -25.29 -34.20
CA SER A 138 20.40 -24.14 -35.01
C SER A 138 21.34 -22.99 -34.63
N THR A 139 22.53 -23.00 -35.22
CA THR A 139 23.43 -21.84 -35.22
C THR A 139 22.71 -20.69 -35.93
N TRP A 140 22.23 -19.72 -35.15
CA TRP A 140 21.81 -18.43 -35.70
C TRP A 140 23.07 -17.69 -36.16
N SER A 141 23.36 -17.77 -37.45
CA SER A 141 24.30 -16.89 -38.13
C SER A 141 23.71 -15.48 -38.12
N CYS A 142 24.28 -14.59 -37.32
CA CYS A 142 24.20 -13.16 -37.58
C CYS A 142 25.19 -12.87 -38.71
N GLU A 143 24.71 -12.79 -39.95
CA GLU A 143 25.46 -12.12 -41.02
C GLU A 143 25.07 -10.64 -40.99
N LEU A 144 26.10 -9.80 -40.81
CA LEU A 144 26.12 -8.35 -41.02
C LEU A 144 26.43 -8.07 -42.49
#